data_AF-K6ZFG9-F1
#
_entry.id   AF-K6ZFG9-F1
#
_cell.length_a   1.000
_cell.length_b   1.000
_cell.length_c   1.000
_cell.angle_alpha   90.00
_cell.angle_beta   90.00
_cell.angle_gamma   90.00
#
_symmetry.space_group_name_H-M   'P 1'
#
loop_
_entity.id
_entity.type
_entity.pdbx_description
1 polymer ?
#
loop_
_entity_poly.entity_id
_entity_poly.type
_entity_poly.pdbx_seq_one_letter_code
_entity_poly.pdbx_strand_id
1 'polypeptide(L)'
;MSLMSSKKIIVWFRQDLRLTDNPALSLAVDNGTIIPVFILDDDAPENAALGGASQWWLHHSLLSLSKSLNTKLLIRRGEPLAILIEIAEAFSADSVIWNRLYEPWQRERDENIKTVLKNRGIAAKSLNGSLLWEPMSVLKKDETPYKVFTPYYRKGCLTRQAPRFPIARPKEIQIADGVNFSMDALTSLQLIPKTEWYKDIEAQWQPGEEGAANRLQRFISEAATSYQDARNMPAVKGTSLLSPHLHFGEVSPNQAWYAIQGAFENAFDNKDLDVYLSELGWREFSYYLLFHWPEIQHKNFNAKFDFFQWRSSPDDLKAWQFGNTGVPMIDAGMRELYQTGYMHNRVRMVVGSFLVKNLLIDWREGERWFWDTLLDADMASNSAGWQWVAGSGADAAPFFRIFNPILQGEKFDKEGEYVKKYCPELKRLPKQFIHKPWEAPPEILKACGVELGKNYPNPIVDLKLSRKRALDALAQLKVIS
;
A
#
# COMPACT_ATOMS: atom_id res chain seq x y z
N MET A 1 -46.68 6.84 -25.61
CA MET A 1 -45.71 7.26 -24.58
C MET A 1 -44.32 6.91 -25.10
N SER A 2 -43.55 7.91 -25.51
CA SER A 2 -42.14 7.71 -25.87
C SER A 2 -41.43 7.17 -24.63
N LEU A 3 -40.90 5.95 -24.71
CA LEU A 3 -39.97 5.42 -23.73
C LEU A 3 -38.81 6.41 -23.69
N MET A 4 -38.73 7.24 -22.64
CA MET A 4 -37.52 8.02 -22.40
C MET A 4 -36.38 7.02 -22.34
N SER A 5 -35.44 7.12 -23.27
CA SER A 5 -34.22 6.30 -23.25
C SER A 5 -33.58 6.45 -21.89
N SER A 6 -33.27 5.34 -21.24
CA SER A 6 -32.48 5.33 -20.01
C SER A 6 -31.19 6.12 -20.23
N LYS A 7 -30.81 6.99 -19.29
CA LYS A 7 -29.56 7.75 -19.38
C LYS A 7 -28.39 6.79 -19.47
N LYS A 8 -27.37 7.13 -20.25
CA LYS A 8 -26.15 6.35 -20.37
C LYS A 8 -25.03 7.00 -19.57
N ILE A 9 -24.44 6.23 -18.65
CA ILE A 9 -23.53 6.75 -17.65
C ILE A 9 -22.22 5.97 -17.71
N ILE A 10 -21.12 6.65 -18.04
CA ILE A 10 -19.79 6.05 -17.95
C ILE A 10 -19.41 5.93 -16.47
N VAL A 11 -19.07 4.72 -16.03
CA VAL A 11 -18.50 4.46 -14.71
C VAL A 11 -17.02 4.16 -14.89
N TRP A 12 -16.18 5.12 -14.51
CA TRP A 12 -14.73 5.01 -14.70
C TRP A 12 -14.05 4.43 -13.46
N PHE A 13 -13.71 3.15 -13.55
CA PHE A 13 -12.97 2.38 -12.54
C PHE A 13 -11.46 2.66 -12.63
N ARG A 14 -10.82 2.78 -11.47
CA ARG A 14 -9.38 2.98 -11.26
C ARG A 14 -8.93 2.15 -10.06
N GLN A 15 -8.71 2.75 -8.90
CA GLN A 15 -8.36 2.08 -7.63
C GLN A 15 -9.62 1.84 -6.77
N ASP A 16 -10.68 1.35 -7.40
CA ASP A 16 -11.99 1.10 -6.81
C ASP A 16 -12.65 -0.14 -7.44
N LEU A 17 -11.84 -1.19 -7.65
CA LEU A 17 -12.16 -2.41 -8.42
C LEU A 17 -13.11 -3.36 -7.66
N ARG A 18 -14.29 -2.85 -7.28
CA ARG A 18 -15.34 -3.57 -6.55
C ARG A 18 -16.74 -3.09 -6.95
N LEU A 19 -17.73 -3.94 -6.72
CA LEU A 19 -19.14 -3.61 -6.92
C LEU A 19 -19.86 -3.27 -5.61
N THR A 20 -19.42 -3.85 -4.49
CA THR A 20 -19.96 -3.57 -3.15
C THR A 20 -19.38 -2.27 -2.62
N ASP A 21 -20.19 -1.49 -1.92
CA ASP A 21 -19.80 -0.20 -1.36
C ASP A 21 -19.08 0.72 -2.34
N ASN A 22 -19.53 0.77 -3.59
CA ASN A 22 -18.98 1.64 -4.63
C ASN A 22 -19.96 2.80 -4.90
N PRO A 23 -19.73 4.01 -4.36
CA PRO A 23 -20.67 5.13 -4.48
C PRO A 23 -20.86 5.62 -5.92
N ALA A 24 -19.80 5.61 -6.74
CA ALA A 24 -19.89 5.95 -8.16
C ALA A 24 -20.77 4.97 -8.92
N LEU A 25 -20.55 3.67 -8.73
CA LEU A 25 -21.36 2.62 -9.34
C LEU A 25 -22.81 2.67 -8.87
N SER A 26 -23.05 2.76 -7.56
CA SER A 26 -24.41 2.83 -6.99
C SER A 26 -25.18 4.01 -7.56
N LEU A 27 -24.56 5.20 -7.60
CA LEU A 27 -25.20 6.38 -8.16
C LEU A 27 -25.51 6.19 -9.65
N ALA A 28 -24.61 5.60 -10.42
CA ALA A 28 -24.82 5.37 -11.85
C ALA A 28 -25.96 4.38 -12.10
N VAL A 29 -26.00 3.26 -11.37
CA VAL A 29 -27.07 2.25 -11.49
C VAL A 29 -28.43 2.82 -11.13
N ASP A 30 -28.51 3.68 -10.10
CA ASP A 30 -29.76 4.33 -9.70
C ASP A 30 -30.28 5.34 -10.74
N ASN A 31 -29.45 5.78 -11.68
CA ASN A 31 -29.77 6.87 -12.61
C ASN A 31 -29.79 6.46 -14.09
N GLY A 32 -29.40 5.22 -14.43
CA GLY A 32 -29.50 4.75 -15.81
C GLY A 32 -28.67 3.51 -16.12
N THR A 33 -28.43 3.32 -17.41
CA THR A 33 -27.64 2.23 -17.97
C THR A 33 -26.16 2.60 -17.95
N ILE A 34 -25.31 1.71 -17.44
CA ILE A 34 -23.89 2.01 -17.23
C ILE A 34 -23.00 1.58 -18.41
N ILE A 35 -21.88 2.27 -18.56
CA ILE A 35 -20.77 1.93 -19.44
C ILE A 35 -19.53 1.82 -18.55
N PRO A 36 -19.22 0.63 -18.01
CA PRO A 36 -18.07 0.43 -17.14
C PRO A 36 -16.78 0.47 -17.97
N VAL A 37 -15.83 1.30 -17.53
CA VAL A 37 -14.57 1.54 -18.22
C VAL A 37 -13.42 1.49 -17.22
N PHE A 38 -12.35 0.80 -17.59
CA PHE A 38 -11.03 0.96 -16.98
C PHE A 38 -10.05 1.51 -18.03
N ILE A 39 -9.24 2.48 -17.61
CA ILE A 39 -8.21 3.11 -18.45
C ILE A 39 -6.88 2.98 -17.73
N LEU A 40 -5.92 2.29 -18.35
CA LEU A 40 -4.52 2.39 -17.94
C LEU A 40 -3.96 3.72 -18.45
N ASP A 41 -3.71 4.63 -17.52
CA ASP A 41 -3.34 6.01 -17.81
C ASP A 41 -1.87 6.13 -18.23
N ASP A 42 -1.62 6.62 -19.45
CA ASP A 42 -0.26 6.89 -19.95
C ASP A 42 0.27 8.28 -19.52
N ASP A 43 -0.55 9.15 -18.94
CA ASP A 43 -0.15 10.47 -18.42
C ASP A 43 0.39 10.41 -16.97
N ALA A 44 0.38 9.22 -16.35
CA ALA A 44 0.94 9.04 -15.02
C ALA A 44 2.43 9.46 -15.02
N PRO A 45 2.87 10.29 -14.05
CA PRO A 45 4.28 10.65 -13.97
C PRO A 45 5.13 9.41 -13.69
N GLU A 46 6.42 9.45 -14.05
CA GLU A 46 7.32 8.29 -13.95
C GLU A 46 7.34 7.66 -12.55
N ASN A 47 7.31 8.50 -11.50
CA ASN A 47 7.29 8.04 -10.11
C ASN A 47 5.91 7.53 -9.61
N ALA A 48 4.89 7.55 -10.46
CA ALA A 48 3.57 6.96 -10.22
C ALA A 48 3.27 5.77 -11.17
N ALA A 49 4.18 5.48 -12.11
CA ALA A 49 4.06 4.30 -12.96
C ALA A 49 4.08 3.04 -12.09
N LEU A 50 3.13 2.12 -12.33
CA LEU A 50 2.97 0.94 -11.48
C LEU A 50 4.24 0.07 -11.45
N GLY A 51 4.66 -0.33 -10.25
CA GLY A 51 5.69 -1.33 -10.05
C GLY A 51 5.30 -2.72 -10.56
N GLY A 52 6.28 -3.60 -10.78
CA GLY A 52 6.04 -4.95 -11.32
C GLY A 52 5.04 -5.78 -10.50
N ALA A 53 5.10 -5.68 -9.16
CA ALA A 53 4.15 -6.34 -8.26
C ALA A 53 2.71 -5.81 -8.44
N SER A 54 2.54 -4.49 -8.46
CA SER A 54 1.25 -3.83 -8.64
C SER A 54 0.66 -4.08 -10.02
N GLN A 55 1.47 -4.16 -11.07
CA GLN A 55 1.00 -4.52 -12.41
C GLN A 55 0.42 -5.94 -12.44
N TRP A 56 1.12 -6.91 -11.85
CA TRP A 56 0.63 -8.29 -11.73
C TRP A 56 -0.71 -8.34 -10.99
N TRP A 57 -0.80 -7.64 -9.84
CA TRP A 57 -2.05 -7.59 -9.07
C TRP A 57 -3.19 -6.98 -9.90
N LEU A 58 -2.96 -5.82 -10.51
CA LEU A 58 -3.94 -5.12 -11.33
C LEU A 58 -4.49 -5.99 -12.46
N HIS A 59 -3.63 -6.76 -13.15
CA HIS A 59 -4.08 -7.67 -14.21
C HIS A 59 -5.16 -8.63 -13.71
N HIS A 60 -4.91 -9.32 -12.60
CA HIS A 60 -5.83 -10.28 -12.03
C HIS A 60 -7.08 -9.61 -11.42
N SER A 61 -6.95 -8.41 -10.86
CA SER A 61 -8.09 -7.64 -10.36
C SER A 61 -9.03 -7.20 -11.48
N LEU A 62 -8.51 -6.81 -12.65
CA LEU A 62 -9.31 -6.45 -13.82
C LEU A 62 -10.05 -7.67 -14.39
N LEU A 63 -9.42 -8.85 -14.42
CA LEU A 63 -10.08 -10.10 -14.77
C LEU A 63 -11.25 -10.40 -13.81
N SER A 64 -11.01 -10.27 -12.50
CA SER A 64 -12.00 -10.51 -11.46
C SER A 64 -13.19 -9.53 -11.53
N LEU A 65 -12.91 -8.25 -11.73
CA LEU A 65 -13.93 -7.22 -11.91
C LEU A 65 -14.75 -7.45 -13.19
N SER A 66 -14.08 -7.76 -14.30
CA SER A 66 -14.74 -8.08 -15.57
C SER A 66 -15.71 -9.25 -15.42
N LYS A 67 -15.28 -10.34 -14.76
CA LYS A 67 -16.15 -11.48 -14.44
C LYS A 67 -17.36 -11.07 -13.60
N SER A 68 -17.15 -10.23 -12.59
CA SER A 68 -18.22 -9.71 -11.73
C SER A 68 -19.23 -8.81 -12.45
N LEU A 69 -18.81 -8.20 -13.56
CA LEU A 69 -19.63 -7.41 -14.49
C LEU A 69 -20.15 -8.24 -15.69
N ASN A 70 -20.18 -9.58 -15.59
CA ASN A 70 -20.61 -10.48 -16.66
C ASN A 70 -19.84 -10.26 -17.97
N THR A 71 -18.52 -10.05 -17.89
CA THR A 71 -17.61 -9.77 -19.02
C THR A 71 -17.95 -8.53 -19.83
N LYS A 72 -18.61 -7.55 -19.18
CA LYS A 72 -18.90 -6.25 -19.78
C LYS A 72 -18.10 -5.17 -19.07
N LEU A 73 -16.81 -5.07 -19.40
CA LEU A 73 -15.90 -4.02 -18.94
C LEU A 73 -15.04 -3.57 -20.11
N LEU A 74 -15.11 -2.28 -20.47
CA LEU A 74 -14.23 -1.72 -21.49
C LEU A 74 -12.84 -1.49 -20.89
N ILE A 75 -11.83 -2.14 -21.48
CA ILE A 75 -10.42 -1.92 -21.16
C ILE A 75 -9.80 -1.01 -22.22
N ARG A 76 -9.12 0.04 -21.77
CA ARG A 76 -8.40 1.00 -22.62
C ARG A 76 -7.04 1.35 -22.00
N ARG A 77 -6.18 1.92 -22.83
CA ARG A 77 -4.89 2.50 -22.44
C ARG A 77 -4.69 3.80 -23.21
N GLY A 78 -4.15 4.83 -22.56
CA GLY A 78 -3.84 6.13 -23.16
C GLY A 78 -4.28 7.29 -22.28
N GLU A 79 -4.36 8.48 -22.88
CA GLU A 79 -4.81 9.71 -22.21
C GLU A 79 -6.30 9.59 -21.80
N PRO A 80 -6.63 9.64 -20.49
CA PRO A 80 -8.00 9.36 -20.05
C PRO A 80 -9.03 10.34 -20.57
N LEU A 81 -8.69 11.63 -20.75
CA LEU A 81 -9.65 12.63 -21.23
C LEU A 81 -10.09 12.32 -22.67
N ALA A 82 -9.17 12.10 -23.61
CA ALA A 82 -9.50 11.72 -24.98
C ALA A 82 -10.33 10.44 -25.03
N ILE A 83 -9.94 9.42 -24.26
CA ILE A 83 -10.66 8.14 -24.23
C ILE A 83 -12.07 8.31 -23.66
N LEU A 84 -12.25 9.08 -22.59
CA LEU A 84 -13.57 9.33 -22.00
C LEU A 84 -14.46 10.10 -22.97
N ILE A 85 -13.91 11.06 -23.72
CA ILE A 85 -14.63 11.78 -24.79
C ILE A 85 -15.03 10.82 -25.91
N GLU A 86 -14.11 9.99 -26.40
CA GLU A 86 -14.37 9.00 -27.45
C GLU A 86 -15.51 8.05 -27.04
N ILE A 87 -15.46 7.51 -25.82
CA ILE A 87 -16.50 6.61 -25.30
C ILE A 87 -17.82 7.37 -25.12
N ALA A 88 -17.79 8.61 -24.63
CA ALA A 88 -19.00 9.40 -24.46
C ALA A 88 -19.69 9.68 -25.81
N GLU A 89 -18.92 10.00 -26.85
CA GLU A 89 -19.44 10.19 -28.21
C GLU A 89 -19.97 8.88 -28.79
N ALA A 90 -19.19 7.79 -28.72
CA ALA A 90 -19.55 6.48 -29.28
C ALA A 90 -20.83 5.89 -28.68
N PHE A 91 -21.06 6.08 -27.38
CA PHE A 91 -22.25 5.57 -26.70
C PHE A 91 -23.36 6.61 -26.55
N SER A 92 -23.11 7.88 -26.91
CA SER A 92 -23.98 9.01 -26.57
C SER A 92 -24.24 9.09 -25.06
N ALA A 93 -23.17 9.07 -24.26
CA ALA A 93 -23.26 9.10 -22.80
C ALA A 93 -23.63 10.50 -22.27
N ASP A 94 -24.56 10.53 -21.32
CA ASP A 94 -25.01 11.76 -20.66
C ASP A 94 -24.04 12.24 -19.57
N SER A 95 -23.29 11.30 -18.98
CA SER A 95 -22.42 11.61 -17.86
C SER A 95 -21.28 10.63 -17.64
N VAL A 96 -20.25 11.10 -16.94
CA VAL A 96 -19.12 10.31 -16.44
C VAL A 96 -19.10 10.41 -14.91
N ILE A 97 -19.11 9.26 -14.23
CA ILE A 97 -19.11 9.16 -12.77
C ILE A 97 -17.94 8.30 -12.32
N TRP A 98 -17.26 8.72 -11.25
CA TRP A 98 -16.08 8.05 -10.73
C TRP A 98 -15.89 8.23 -9.23
N ASN A 99 -15.12 7.36 -8.57
CA ASN A 99 -14.70 7.59 -7.18
C ASN A 99 -13.39 8.40 -7.12
N ARG A 100 -13.27 9.33 -6.17
CA ARG A 100 -12.10 10.22 -6.02
C ARG A 100 -10.83 9.41 -5.72
N LEU A 101 -9.73 9.86 -6.31
CA LEU A 101 -8.38 9.52 -5.89
C LEU A 101 -7.70 10.79 -5.36
N TYR A 102 -6.61 10.62 -4.61
CA TYR A 102 -6.05 11.69 -3.79
C TYR A 102 -4.57 11.96 -4.05
N GLU A 103 -3.94 11.22 -4.97
CA GLU A 103 -2.59 11.56 -5.41
C GLU A 103 -2.61 12.91 -6.15
N PRO A 104 -1.57 13.76 -6.01
CA PRO A 104 -1.60 15.14 -6.53
C PRO A 104 -1.88 15.21 -8.03
N TRP A 105 -1.20 14.39 -8.83
CA TRP A 105 -1.35 14.36 -10.28
C TRP A 105 -2.75 13.87 -10.72
N GLN A 106 -3.33 12.90 -9.99
CA GLN A 106 -4.67 12.39 -10.27
C GLN A 106 -5.74 13.44 -9.99
N ARG A 107 -5.55 14.25 -8.94
CA ARG A 107 -6.47 15.34 -8.61
C ARG A 107 -6.47 16.41 -9.70
N GLU A 108 -5.29 16.84 -10.14
CA GLU A 108 -5.14 17.80 -11.22
C GLU A 108 -5.77 17.30 -12.53
N ARG A 109 -5.48 16.04 -12.89
CA ARG A 109 -6.09 15.36 -14.04
C ARG A 109 -7.62 15.31 -13.94
N ASP A 110 -8.16 14.87 -12.79
CA ASP A 110 -9.61 14.74 -12.58
C ASP A 110 -10.32 16.10 -12.60
N GLU A 111 -9.69 17.17 -12.09
CA GLU A 111 -10.20 18.55 -12.16
C GLU A 111 -10.25 19.06 -13.60
N ASN A 112 -9.21 18.80 -14.40
CA ASN A 112 -9.17 19.12 -15.82
C ASN A 112 -10.26 18.36 -16.60
N ILE A 113 -10.35 17.04 -16.42
CA ILE A 113 -11.36 16.19 -17.07
C ILE A 113 -12.76 16.71 -16.77
N LYS A 114 -13.06 17.01 -15.51
CA LYS A 114 -14.37 17.52 -15.10
C LYS A 114 -14.73 18.84 -15.77
N THR A 115 -13.74 19.72 -15.92
CA THR A 115 -13.90 21.02 -16.59
C THR A 115 -14.18 20.85 -18.08
N VAL A 116 -13.41 20.01 -18.78
CA VAL A 116 -13.55 19.79 -20.23
C VAL A 116 -14.87 19.08 -20.55
N LEU A 117 -15.24 18.04 -19.81
CA LEU A 117 -16.51 17.32 -20.01
C LEU A 117 -17.71 18.25 -19.83
N LYS A 118 -17.69 19.09 -18.78
CA LYS A 118 -18.75 20.08 -18.53
C LYS A 118 -18.90 21.08 -19.69
N ASN A 119 -17.79 21.55 -20.25
CA ASN A 119 -17.79 22.47 -21.40
C ASN A 119 -18.34 21.81 -22.69
N ARG A 120 -18.27 20.48 -22.78
CA ARG A 120 -18.87 19.68 -23.86
C ARG A 120 -20.31 19.26 -23.57
N GLY A 121 -20.92 19.71 -22.47
CA GLY A 121 -22.28 19.35 -22.09
C GLY A 121 -22.42 17.94 -21.50
N ILE A 122 -21.31 17.26 -21.18
CA ILE A 122 -21.31 15.95 -20.52
C ILE A 122 -21.20 16.17 -19.02
N ALA A 123 -22.17 15.66 -18.24
CA ALA A 123 -22.13 15.84 -16.80
C ALA A 123 -21.01 14.99 -16.16
N ALA A 124 -20.24 15.55 -15.23
CA ALA A 124 -19.14 14.85 -14.58
C ALA A 124 -19.27 14.90 -13.05
N LYS A 125 -19.24 13.74 -12.38
CA LYS A 125 -19.42 13.64 -10.92
C LYS A 125 -18.45 12.67 -10.27
N SER A 126 -17.82 13.12 -9.18
CA SER A 126 -16.86 12.35 -8.39
C SER A 126 -17.40 12.14 -6.98
N LEU A 127 -17.29 10.94 -6.39
CA LEU A 127 -17.71 10.64 -5.01
C LEU A 127 -16.56 10.08 -4.17
N ASN A 128 -16.65 10.16 -2.83
CA ASN A 128 -15.67 9.50 -1.98
C ASN A 128 -15.94 7.99 -1.88
N GLY A 129 -15.14 7.19 -2.57
CA GLY A 129 -15.16 5.73 -2.46
C GLY A 129 -13.93 5.14 -1.76
N SER A 130 -12.93 5.95 -1.42
CA SER A 130 -11.57 5.44 -1.13
C SER A 130 -11.10 5.73 0.29
N LEU A 131 -11.70 6.70 0.99
CA LEU A 131 -11.33 7.12 2.34
C LEU A 131 -12.52 7.10 3.29
N LEU A 132 -12.26 6.89 4.58
CA LEU A 132 -13.23 7.04 5.67
C LEU A 132 -13.56 8.52 5.89
N TRP A 133 -12.53 9.37 5.87
CA TRP A 133 -12.66 10.81 6.07
C TRP A 133 -11.98 11.59 4.94
N GLU A 134 -12.69 12.58 4.45
CA GLU A 134 -12.19 13.49 3.41
C GLU A 134 -11.08 14.39 3.97
N PRO A 135 -9.86 14.42 3.40
CA PRO A 135 -8.69 15.04 4.03
C PRO A 135 -8.82 16.55 4.18
N MET A 136 -9.53 17.22 3.27
CA MET A 136 -9.85 18.65 3.39
C MET A 136 -10.86 18.96 4.48
N SER A 137 -11.65 17.97 4.93
CA SER A 137 -12.59 18.15 6.04
C SER A 137 -11.90 18.00 7.41
N VAL A 138 -10.69 17.41 7.47
CA VAL A 138 -10.01 17.06 8.72
C VAL A 138 -9.04 18.13 9.26
N LEU A 139 -9.52 19.30 9.68
CA LEU A 139 -8.65 20.40 10.18
C LEU A 139 -8.70 20.60 11.70
N LYS A 140 -7.68 21.26 12.26
CA LYS A 140 -7.71 21.76 13.65
C LYS A 140 -8.70 22.91 13.80
N LYS A 141 -8.93 23.36 15.04
CA LYS A 141 -9.76 24.53 15.35
C LYS A 141 -9.23 25.84 14.75
N ASP A 142 -7.92 25.93 14.51
CA ASP A 142 -7.26 27.07 13.89
C ASP A 142 -7.18 26.93 12.35
N GLU A 143 -7.97 26.01 11.76
CA GLU A 143 -8.01 25.69 10.33
C GLU A 143 -6.69 25.16 9.74
N THR A 144 -5.68 24.89 10.59
CA THR A 144 -4.42 24.29 10.12
C THR A 144 -4.47 22.76 10.10
N PRO A 145 -3.68 22.11 9.23
CA PRO A 145 -3.63 20.65 9.19
C PRO A 145 -2.87 20.04 10.38
N TYR A 146 -3.23 18.81 10.74
CA TYR A 146 -2.53 18.00 11.73
C TYR A 146 -1.20 17.47 11.20
N LYS A 147 -0.18 17.37 12.07
CA LYS A 147 1.14 16.79 11.75
C LYS A 147 1.52 15.62 12.65
N VAL A 148 0.59 15.16 13.50
CA VAL A 148 0.79 14.11 14.50
C VAL A 148 -0.43 13.20 14.45
N PHE A 149 -0.22 11.89 14.44
CA PHE A 149 -1.27 10.92 14.18
C PHE A 149 -2.33 10.90 15.29
N THR A 150 -1.92 10.80 16.55
CA THR A 150 -2.88 10.68 17.67
C THR A 150 -3.91 11.82 17.74
N PRO A 151 -3.56 13.11 17.68
CA PRO A 151 -4.54 14.18 17.67
C PRO A 151 -5.36 14.22 16.36
N TYR A 152 -4.77 13.86 15.21
CA TYR A 152 -5.51 13.71 13.96
C TYR A 152 -6.63 12.68 14.12
N TYR A 153 -6.30 11.46 14.54
CA TYR A 153 -7.25 10.37 14.65
C TYR A 153 -8.27 10.60 15.77
N ARG A 154 -7.81 10.88 17.00
CA ARG A 154 -8.69 10.97 18.17
C ARG A 154 -9.54 12.23 18.21
N LYS A 155 -9.03 13.37 17.73
CA LYS A 155 -9.72 14.68 17.81
C LYS A 155 -10.17 15.24 16.46
N GLY A 156 -9.58 14.77 15.36
CA GLY A 156 -9.92 15.21 14.01
C GLY A 156 -10.93 14.29 13.33
N CYS A 157 -10.75 12.97 13.47
CA CYS A 157 -11.58 11.95 12.85
C CYS A 157 -12.73 11.48 13.77
N LEU A 158 -12.39 10.87 14.92
CA LEU A 158 -13.37 10.16 15.75
C LEU A 158 -14.42 11.07 16.43
N THR A 159 -14.13 12.36 16.60
CA THR A 159 -15.08 13.33 17.20
C THR A 159 -15.93 14.05 16.18
N ARG A 160 -15.82 13.70 14.89
CA ARG A 160 -16.61 14.30 13.81
C ARG A 160 -17.67 13.33 13.32
N GLN A 161 -17.85 13.22 12.01
CA GLN A 161 -18.78 12.28 11.41
C GLN A 161 -18.18 10.88 11.46
N ALA A 162 -18.98 9.92 11.94
CA ALA A 162 -18.63 8.52 11.82
C ALA A 162 -18.43 8.14 10.34
N PRO A 163 -17.60 7.13 10.05
CA PRO A 163 -17.52 6.52 8.73
C PRO A 163 -18.90 6.25 8.13
N ARG A 164 -19.01 6.37 6.82
CA ARG A 164 -20.28 6.09 6.13
C ARG A 164 -20.56 4.59 6.19
N PHE A 165 -21.80 4.20 6.50
CA PHE A 165 -22.18 2.79 6.42
C PHE A 165 -22.01 2.24 4.99
N PRO A 166 -21.48 1.02 4.80
CA PRO A 166 -21.26 0.45 3.48
C PRO A 166 -22.55 0.36 2.65
N ILE A 167 -22.48 0.77 1.38
CA ILE A 167 -23.58 0.63 0.42
C ILE A 167 -23.62 -0.81 -0.07
N ALA A 168 -24.83 -1.39 -0.12
CA ALA A 168 -25.01 -2.75 -0.63
C ALA A 168 -24.63 -2.85 -2.13
N ARG A 169 -24.15 -4.01 -2.56
CA ARG A 169 -23.95 -4.30 -3.98
C ARG A 169 -25.27 -4.14 -4.75
N PRO A 170 -25.30 -3.42 -5.88
CA PRO A 170 -26.50 -3.33 -6.71
C PRO A 170 -26.94 -4.73 -7.18
N LYS A 171 -28.24 -5.05 -7.01
CA LYS A 171 -28.79 -6.36 -7.36
C LYS A 171 -28.81 -6.60 -8.87
N GLU A 172 -29.13 -5.55 -9.62
CA GLU A 172 -29.18 -5.56 -11.08
C GLU A 172 -28.35 -4.40 -11.60
N ILE A 173 -27.51 -4.67 -12.60
CA ILE A 173 -26.67 -3.67 -13.26
C ILE A 173 -27.01 -3.72 -14.73
N GLN A 174 -27.73 -2.70 -15.21
CA GLN A 174 -28.02 -2.55 -16.63
C GLN A 174 -26.78 -1.97 -17.32
N ILE A 175 -26.15 -2.75 -18.19
CA ILE A 175 -24.95 -2.33 -18.93
C ILE A 175 -25.32 -2.11 -20.40
N ALA A 176 -24.85 -1.02 -20.99
CA ALA A 176 -25.16 -0.63 -22.37
C ALA A 176 -24.72 -1.70 -23.38
N ASP A 177 -25.49 -1.85 -24.46
CA ASP A 177 -25.12 -2.71 -25.58
C ASP A 177 -23.83 -2.23 -26.24
N GLY A 178 -23.00 -3.17 -26.69
CA GLY A 178 -21.68 -2.88 -27.28
C GLY A 178 -20.53 -2.81 -26.28
N VAL A 179 -20.81 -2.78 -24.97
CA VAL A 179 -19.78 -2.93 -23.93
C VAL A 179 -19.40 -4.40 -23.81
N ASN A 180 -18.21 -4.74 -24.27
CA ASN A 180 -17.66 -6.10 -24.18
C ASN A 180 -16.23 -6.07 -23.67
N PHE A 181 -15.91 -7.00 -22.77
CA PHE A 181 -14.53 -7.28 -22.38
C PHE A 181 -13.78 -8.00 -23.51
N SER A 182 -12.52 -7.64 -23.69
CA SER A 182 -11.62 -8.29 -24.64
C SER A 182 -10.35 -8.72 -23.90
N MET A 183 -10.01 -10.02 -24.00
CA MET A 183 -8.78 -10.54 -23.45
C MET A 183 -7.55 -9.95 -24.17
N ASP A 184 -7.68 -9.67 -25.47
CA ASP A 184 -6.62 -9.00 -26.24
C ASP A 184 -6.40 -7.57 -25.74
N ALA A 185 -7.47 -6.85 -25.39
CA ALA A 185 -7.38 -5.51 -24.82
C ALA A 185 -6.75 -5.51 -23.41
N LEU A 186 -6.97 -6.55 -22.60
CA LEU A 186 -6.26 -6.70 -21.32
C LEU A 186 -4.79 -7.05 -21.54
N THR A 187 -4.50 -7.96 -22.48
CA THR A 187 -3.13 -8.40 -22.77
C THR A 187 -2.29 -7.25 -23.34
N SER A 188 -2.89 -6.35 -24.13
CA SER A 188 -2.21 -5.18 -24.69
C SER A 188 -1.78 -4.15 -23.63
N LEU A 189 -2.33 -4.22 -22.40
CA LEU A 189 -1.86 -3.41 -21.29
C LEU A 189 -0.44 -3.81 -20.82
N GLN A 190 0.03 -5.02 -21.15
CA GLN A 190 1.35 -5.54 -20.80
C GLN A 190 1.65 -5.55 -19.28
N LEU A 191 0.62 -5.80 -18.47
CA LEU A 191 0.69 -5.78 -16.99
C LEU A 191 1.34 -7.02 -16.37
N ILE A 192 1.47 -8.12 -17.10
CA ILE A 192 2.17 -9.30 -16.59
C ILE A 192 3.66 -9.12 -16.82
N PRO A 193 4.51 -9.13 -15.76
CA PRO A 193 5.95 -9.00 -15.93
C PRO A 193 6.52 -10.06 -16.86
N LYS A 194 7.48 -9.68 -17.73
CA LYS A 194 8.10 -10.62 -18.69
C LYS A 194 8.87 -11.75 -17.98
N THR A 195 9.47 -11.42 -16.84
CA THR A 195 10.14 -12.37 -15.97
C THR A 195 9.13 -12.97 -14.99
N GLU A 196 9.05 -14.29 -14.92
CA GLU A 196 8.06 -15.02 -14.10
C GLU A 196 8.38 -15.06 -12.59
N TRP A 197 8.98 -14.00 -12.04
CA TRP A 197 9.32 -13.94 -10.61
C TRP A 197 8.08 -13.92 -9.70
N TYR A 198 6.90 -13.58 -10.25
CA TYR A 198 5.62 -13.53 -9.55
C TYR A 198 4.99 -14.92 -9.30
N LYS A 199 5.58 -16.03 -9.78
CA LYS A 199 5.01 -17.38 -9.62
C LYS A 199 4.77 -17.77 -8.17
N ASP A 200 5.69 -17.43 -7.28
CA ASP A 200 5.53 -17.71 -5.84
C ASP A 200 4.44 -16.82 -5.20
N ILE A 201 4.17 -15.65 -5.78
CA ILE A 201 3.12 -14.71 -5.35
C ILE A 201 1.74 -15.25 -5.72
N GLU A 202 1.59 -15.80 -6.92
CA GLU A 202 0.31 -16.33 -7.43
C GLU A 202 -0.28 -17.43 -6.53
N ALA A 203 0.57 -18.26 -5.93
CA ALA A 203 0.13 -19.30 -5.00
C ALA A 203 -0.38 -18.75 -3.65
N GLN A 204 -0.08 -17.49 -3.32
CA GLN A 204 -0.32 -16.90 -2.00
C GLN A 204 -1.45 -15.87 -1.99
N TRP A 205 -1.79 -15.30 -3.15
CA TRP A 205 -2.72 -14.18 -3.27
C TRP A 205 -3.85 -14.45 -4.26
N GLN A 206 -5.02 -13.90 -3.96
CA GLN A 206 -6.19 -13.94 -4.82
C GLN A 206 -6.66 -12.50 -5.04
N PRO A 207 -6.17 -11.77 -6.07
CA PRO A 207 -6.63 -10.42 -6.36
C PRO A 207 -8.14 -10.35 -6.68
N GLY A 208 -8.76 -9.22 -6.35
CA GLY A 208 -10.17 -8.93 -6.60
C GLY A 208 -11.06 -8.95 -5.35
N GLU A 209 -12.29 -8.46 -5.51
CA GLU A 209 -13.28 -8.25 -4.43
C GLU A 209 -13.59 -9.52 -3.62
N GLU A 210 -13.66 -10.68 -4.26
CA GLU A 210 -13.87 -11.97 -3.57
C GLU A 210 -12.68 -12.34 -2.67
N GLY A 211 -11.46 -12.17 -3.16
CA GLY A 211 -10.25 -12.42 -2.37
C GLY A 211 -10.17 -11.47 -1.17
N ALA A 212 -10.56 -10.21 -1.35
CA ALA A 212 -10.64 -9.22 -0.29
C ALA A 212 -11.63 -9.64 0.82
N ALA A 213 -12.83 -10.10 0.41
CA ALA A 213 -13.84 -10.60 1.34
C ALA A 213 -13.35 -11.83 2.11
N ASN A 214 -12.72 -12.79 1.42
CA ASN A 214 -12.15 -14.00 2.04
C ASN A 214 -11.07 -13.65 3.07
N ARG A 215 -10.19 -12.69 2.75
CA ARG A 215 -9.16 -12.20 3.67
C ARG A 215 -9.75 -11.53 4.91
N LEU A 216 -10.75 -10.66 4.73
CA LEU A 216 -11.40 -9.97 5.83
C LEU A 216 -12.14 -10.95 6.75
N GLN A 217 -12.90 -11.89 6.18
CA GLN A 217 -13.61 -12.94 6.93
C GLN A 217 -12.62 -13.79 7.74
N ARG A 218 -11.55 -14.27 7.09
CA ARG A 218 -10.52 -15.07 7.73
C ARG A 218 -9.84 -14.32 8.87
N PHE A 219 -9.52 -13.04 8.67
CA PHE A 219 -8.92 -12.20 9.70
C PHE A 219 -9.82 -12.10 10.93
N ILE A 220 -11.11 -11.79 10.70
CA ILE A 220 -12.13 -11.72 11.77
C ILE A 220 -12.20 -13.03 12.55
N SER A 221 -12.21 -14.18 11.87
CA SER A 221 -12.35 -15.48 12.53
C SER A 221 -11.08 -15.99 13.22
N GLU A 222 -9.89 -15.67 12.70
CA GLU A 222 -8.64 -16.32 13.14
C GLU A 222 -7.73 -15.43 13.98
N ALA A 223 -7.67 -14.11 13.73
CA ALA A 223 -6.60 -13.26 14.25
C ALA A 223 -7.08 -11.98 14.95
N ALA A 224 -8.29 -11.50 14.62
CA ALA A 224 -8.80 -10.21 15.10
C ALA A 224 -8.79 -10.06 16.62
N THR A 225 -9.16 -11.11 17.37
CA THR A 225 -9.24 -11.10 18.85
C THR A 225 -7.89 -11.15 19.57
N SER A 226 -6.78 -11.19 18.82
CA SER A 226 -5.42 -11.13 19.35
C SER A 226 -4.56 -10.10 18.61
N TYR A 227 -5.20 -9.23 17.81
CA TYR A 227 -4.54 -8.34 16.86
C TYR A 227 -3.52 -7.43 17.54
N GLN A 228 -3.80 -6.89 18.73
CA GLN A 228 -2.92 -5.96 19.44
C GLN A 228 -1.50 -6.53 19.60
N ASP A 229 -1.41 -7.80 20.01
CA ASP A 229 -0.14 -8.46 20.28
C ASP A 229 0.40 -9.18 19.03
N ALA A 230 -0.46 -9.93 18.33
CA ALA A 230 -0.08 -10.76 17.19
C ALA A 230 0.45 -9.94 16.01
N ARG A 231 -0.02 -8.70 15.80
CA ARG A 231 0.47 -7.80 14.73
C ARG A 231 1.93 -7.38 14.85
N ASN A 232 2.59 -7.72 15.96
CA ASN A 232 4.00 -7.42 16.16
C ASN A 232 4.92 -8.60 15.81
N MET A 233 4.36 -9.80 15.61
CA MET A 233 5.12 -11.04 15.46
C MET A 233 5.11 -11.51 14.00
N PRO A 234 6.17 -11.27 13.21
CA PRO A 234 6.18 -11.58 11.78
C PRO A 234 6.08 -13.08 11.45
N ALA A 235 6.43 -13.97 12.39
CA ALA A 235 6.22 -15.41 12.23
C ALA A 235 4.74 -15.85 12.37
N VAL A 236 3.89 -14.98 12.92
CA VAL A 236 2.48 -15.28 13.22
C VAL A 236 1.59 -14.68 12.13
N LYS A 237 0.56 -15.41 11.73
CA LYS A 237 -0.52 -14.88 10.86
C LYS A 237 -1.46 -13.97 11.66
N GLY A 238 -0.93 -12.86 12.18
CA GLY A 238 -1.62 -11.97 13.11
C GLY A 238 -2.27 -10.74 12.47
N THR A 239 -2.08 -10.51 11.16
CA THR A 239 -2.57 -9.32 10.46
C THR A 239 -3.62 -9.67 9.41
N SER A 240 -4.42 -8.68 8.98
CA SER A 240 -5.50 -8.91 8.02
C SER A 240 -5.04 -9.24 6.59
N LEU A 241 -3.82 -8.84 6.21
CA LEU A 241 -3.30 -8.97 4.84
C LEU A 241 -4.23 -8.29 3.80
N LEU A 242 -4.92 -7.22 4.21
CA LEU A 242 -5.85 -6.48 3.34
C LEU A 242 -5.21 -5.32 2.58
N SER A 243 -3.95 -4.99 2.82
CA SER A 243 -3.34 -3.78 2.26
C SER A 243 -3.36 -3.72 0.73
N PRO A 244 -3.07 -4.79 -0.05
CA PRO A 244 -3.19 -4.72 -1.51
C PRO A 244 -4.65 -4.53 -1.96
N HIS A 245 -5.59 -5.24 -1.32
CA HIS A 245 -7.03 -5.09 -1.60
C HIS A 245 -7.55 -3.68 -1.29
N LEU A 246 -7.07 -3.04 -0.23
CA LEU A 246 -7.40 -1.65 0.12
C LEU A 246 -6.76 -0.64 -0.84
N HIS A 247 -5.58 -0.94 -1.39
CA HIS A 247 -4.89 -0.10 -2.37
C HIS A 247 -5.64 -0.09 -3.72
N PHE A 248 -6.02 -1.27 -4.24
CA PHE A 248 -6.81 -1.38 -5.49
C PHE A 248 -8.32 -1.15 -5.29
N GLY A 249 -8.74 -0.85 -4.06
CA GLY A 249 -10.13 -0.57 -3.72
C GLY A 249 -11.08 -1.74 -3.96
N GLU A 250 -10.60 -2.96 -3.80
CA GLU A 250 -11.36 -4.23 -3.88
C GLU A 250 -12.19 -4.47 -2.61
N VAL A 251 -11.80 -3.84 -1.51
CA VAL A 251 -12.60 -3.65 -0.31
C VAL A 251 -12.49 -2.20 0.10
N SER A 252 -13.61 -1.57 0.46
CA SER A 252 -13.58 -0.20 0.98
C SER A 252 -13.09 -0.20 2.43
N PRO A 253 -12.47 0.90 2.90
CA PRO A 253 -12.15 1.02 4.31
C PRO A 253 -13.42 1.04 5.18
N ASN A 254 -14.58 1.50 4.66
CA ASN A 254 -15.85 1.46 5.39
C ASN A 254 -16.32 0.01 5.59
N GLN A 255 -16.16 -0.87 4.59
CA GLN A 255 -16.47 -2.29 4.73
C GLN A 255 -15.60 -2.94 5.81
N ALA A 256 -14.28 -2.69 5.77
CA ALA A 256 -13.36 -3.20 6.79
C ALA A 256 -13.69 -2.67 8.19
N TRP A 257 -14.00 -1.37 8.31
CA TRP A 257 -14.38 -0.70 9.55
C TRP A 257 -15.63 -1.30 10.19
N TYR A 258 -16.71 -1.46 9.42
CA TYR A 258 -17.97 -1.96 9.96
C TYR A 258 -17.98 -3.49 10.15
N ALA A 259 -17.29 -4.25 9.30
CA ALA A 259 -17.19 -5.70 9.45
C ALA A 259 -16.47 -6.08 10.75
N ILE A 260 -15.36 -5.40 11.07
CA ILE A 260 -14.65 -5.65 12.32
C ILE A 260 -15.46 -5.16 13.53
N GLN A 261 -16.14 -4.01 13.46
CA GLN A 261 -17.00 -3.56 14.56
C GLN A 261 -18.13 -4.55 14.84
N GLY A 262 -18.78 -5.09 13.80
CA GLY A 262 -19.81 -6.12 13.94
C GLY A 262 -19.27 -7.43 14.54
N ALA A 263 -18.01 -7.78 14.28
CA ALA A 263 -17.39 -8.96 14.87
C ALA A 263 -17.14 -8.84 16.38
N PHE A 264 -17.07 -7.62 16.91
CA PHE A 264 -16.83 -7.31 18.33
C PHE A 264 -18.09 -6.78 19.04
N GLU A 265 -19.28 -7.09 18.54
CA GLU A 265 -20.56 -6.68 19.15
C GLU A 265 -20.54 -6.86 20.69
N ASN A 266 -20.84 -5.77 21.42
CA ASN A 266 -20.80 -5.63 22.89
C ASN A 266 -19.42 -5.42 23.54
N ALA A 267 -18.34 -5.20 22.77
CA ALA A 267 -17.00 -4.95 23.29
C ALA A 267 -16.48 -3.54 22.95
N PHE A 268 -17.23 -2.51 23.35
CA PHE A 268 -16.95 -1.08 23.05
C PHE A 268 -15.56 -0.59 23.52
N ASP A 269 -14.93 -1.28 24.48
CA ASP A 269 -13.58 -0.97 25.00
C ASP A 269 -12.54 -2.05 24.65
N ASN A 270 -12.76 -2.83 23.60
CA ASN A 270 -11.80 -3.85 23.18
C ASN A 270 -10.55 -3.22 22.54
N LYS A 271 -9.38 -3.57 23.08
CA LYS A 271 -8.10 -3.02 22.63
C LYS A 271 -7.67 -3.53 21.26
N ASP A 272 -7.96 -4.78 20.91
CA ASP A 272 -7.65 -5.34 19.59
C ASP A 272 -8.43 -4.61 18.49
N LEU A 273 -9.72 -4.36 18.75
CA LEU A 273 -10.58 -3.54 17.88
C LEU A 273 -10.03 -2.12 17.74
N ASP A 274 -9.78 -1.43 18.86
CA ASP A 274 -9.27 -0.05 18.84
C ASP A 274 -7.94 0.06 18.08
N VAL A 275 -7.03 -0.90 18.29
CA VAL A 275 -5.75 -0.96 17.57
C VAL A 275 -6.00 -1.20 16.08
N TYR A 276 -6.83 -2.16 15.68
CA TYR A 276 -7.12 -2.40 14.26
C TYR A 276 -7.74 -1.19 13.56
N LEU A 277 -8.73 -0.54 14.19
CA LEU A 277 -9.34 0.69 13.66
C LEU A 277 -8.33 1.83 13.56
N SER A 278 -7.40 1.93 14.52
CA SER A 278 -6.32 2.92 14.45
C SER A 278 -5.35 2.67 13.29
N GLU A 279 -5.15 1.41 12.88
CA GLU A 279 -4.32 1.06 11.72
C GLU A 279 -4.99 1.42 10.40
N LEU A 280 -6.33 1.32 10.31
CA LEU A 280 -7.08 1.99 9.23
C LEU A 280 -6.90 3.51 9.30
N GLY A 281 -6.91 4.09 10.50
CA GLY A 281 -6.61 5.49 10.73
C GLY A 281 -5.22 5.91 10.24
N TRP A 282 -4.20 5.05 10.34
CA TRP A 282 -2.86 5.32 9.81
C TRP A 282 -2.87 5.42 8.29
N ARG A 283 -3.61 4.56 7.59
CA ARG A 283 -3.85 4.70 6.13
C ARG A 283 -4.48 6.06 5.81
N GLU A 284 -5.53 6.43 6.54
CA GLU A 284 -6.19 7.73 6.36
C GLU A 284 -5.23 8.90 6.60
N PHE A 285 -4.36 8.79 7.62
CA PHE A 285 -3.37 9.80 7.94
C PHE A 285 -2.31 9.93 6.85
N SER A 286 -1.88 8.84 6.22
CA SER A 286 -0.97 8.89 5.07
C SER A 286 -1.57 9.69 3.91
N TYR A 287 -2.83 9.42 3.55
CA TYR A 287 -3.54 10.18 2.51
C TYR A 287 -3.77 11.63 2.91
N TYR A 288 -4.06 11.88 4.18
CA TYR A 288 -4.16 13.23 4.73
C TYR A 288 -2.84 14.01 4.58
N LEU A 289 -1.70 13.38 4.89
CA LEU A 289 -0.39 13.98 4.72
C LEU A 289 -0.09 14.27 3.25
N LEU A 290 -0.35 13.32 2.34
CA LEU A 290 -0.15 13.52 0.90
C LEU A 290 -1.02 14.66 0.36
N PHE A 291 -2.26 14.79 0.84
CA PHE A 291 -3.16 15.87 0.41
C PHE A 291 -2.66 17.26 0.82
N HIS A 292 -2.20 17.42 2.07
CA HIS A 292 -1.74 18.71 2.61
C HIS A 292 -0.27 19.03 2.30
N TRP A 293 0.54 18.01 2.02
CA TRP A 293 1.95 18.12 1.63
C TRP A 293 2.23 17.27 0.39
N PRO A 294 1.77 17.71 -0.81
CA PRO A 294 1.82 16.95 -2.05
C PRO A 294 3.22 16.68 -2.62
N GLU A 295 4.28 17.08 -1.92
CA GLU A 295 5.68 16.84 -2.28
C GLU A 295 6.32 15.75 -1.39
N ILE A 296 5.59 15.19 -0.42
CA ILE A 296 6.09 14.24 0.58
C ILE A 296 6.70 12.96 -0.03
N GLN A 297 6.33 12.62 -1.26
CA GLN A 297 6.84 11.50 -2.04
C GLN A 297 8.29 11.68 -2.52
N HIS A 298 8.80 12.91 -2.57
CA HIS A 298 10.16 13.14 -3.08
C HIS A 298 10.95 14.24 -2.34
N LYS A 299 10.30 15.12 -1.57
CA LYS A 299 10.97 16.11 -0.71
C LYS A 299 10.88 15.71 0.75
N ASN A 300 11.93 15.98 1.53
CA ASN A 300 11.90 15.69 2.96
C ASN A 300 10.81 16.54 3.63
N PHE A 301 9.94 15.90 4.40
CA PHE A 301 8.91 16.60 5.18
C PHE A 301 9.53 17.62 6.16
N ASN A 302 10.70 17.29 6.73
CA ASN A 302 11.52 18.23 7.46
C ASN A 302 12.71 18.66 6.60
N ALA A 303 12.65 19.88 6.06
CA ALA A 303 13.65 20.46 5.15
C ALA A 303 15.08 20.46 5.70
N LYS A 304 15.28 20.35 7.03
CA LYS A 304 16.64 20.17 7.59
C LYS A 304 17.35 18.95 7.00
N PHE A 305 16.63 17.88 6.66
CA PHE A 305 17.22 16.67 6.07
C PHE A 305 17.57 16.81 4.59
N ASP A 306 17.29 17.94 3.93
CA ASP A 306 17.73 18.19 2.55
C ASP A 306 19.26 18.30 2.43
N PHE A 307 19.93 18.67 3.51
CA PHE A 307 21.40 18.75 3.58
C PHE A 307 22.05 17.48 4.16
N PHE A 308 21.27 16.44 4.44
CA PHE A 308 21.79 15.21 5.02
C PHE A 308 22.68 14.47 4.03
N GLN A 309 23.91 14.15 4.45
CA GLN A 309 24.91 13.54 3.57
C GLN A 309 24.70 12.02 3.51
N TRP A 310 23.91 11.57 2.52
CA TRP A 310 23.71 10.14 2.24
C TRP A 310 24.96 9.52 1.62
N ARG A 311 25.21 8.25 1.95
CA ARG A 311 26.26 7.44 1.35
C ARG A 311 25.76 6.81 0.05
N SER A 312 26.52 6.98 -1.03
CA SER A 312 26.32 6.21 -2.25
C SER A 312 27.09 4.89 -2.16
N SER A 313 26.36 3.77 -2.24
CA SER A 313 26.94 2.42 -2.27
C SER A 313 25.99 1.48 -3.04
N PRO A 314 26.15 1.36 -4.37
CA PRO A 314 25.29 0.49 -5.18
C PRO A 314 25.33 -0.98 -4.74
N ASP A 315 26.49 -1.46 -4.29
CA ASP A 315 26.65 -2.85 -3.83
C ASP A 315 25.89 -3.12 -2.52
N ASP A 316 25.94 -2.20 -1.56
CA ASP A 316 25.19 -2.35 -0.31
C ASP A 316 23.68 -2.19 -0.53
N LEU A 317 23.27 -1.31 -1.45
CA LEU A 317 21.87 -1.19 -1.85
C LEU A 317 21.38 -2.50 -2.45
N LYS A 318 22.13 -3.09 -3.39
CA LYS A 318 21.79 -4.37 -4.01
C LYS A 318 21.77 -5.51 -2.98
N ALA A 319 22.74 -5.55 -2.07
CA ALA A 319 22.76 -6.54 -0.99
C ALA A 319 21.52 -6.41 -0.09
N TRP A 320 21.08 -5.18 0.20
CA TRP A 320 19.83 -4.94 0.93
C TRP A 320 18.61 -5.39 0.12
N GLN A 321 18.47 -4.96 -1.14
CA GLN A 321 17.32 -5.28 -2.00
C GLN A 321 17.02 -6.78 -2.08
N PHE A 322 18.06 -7.62 -2.18
CA PHE A 322 17.93 -9.07 -2.33
C PHE A 322 18.14 -9.88 -1.04
N GLY A 323 18.27 -9.22 0.12
CA GLY A 323 18.44 -9.90 1.40
C GLY A 323 19.72 -10.72 1.51
N ASN A 324 20.85 -10.08 1.20
CA ASN A 324 22.21 -10.60 1.31
C ASN A 324 23.11 -9.71 2.18
N THR A 325 22.53 -9.09 3.21
CA THR A 325 23.23 -8.17 4.11
C THR A 325 24.05 -8.89 5.18
N GLY A 326 23.80 -10.18 5.40
CA GLY A 326 24.40 -10.96 6.48
C GLY A 326 23.76 -10.68 7.83
N VAL A 327 22.65 -9.92 7.87
CA VAL A 327 21.85 -9.63 9.07
C VAL A 327 20.50 -10.34 8.94
N PRO A 328 20.25 -11.45 9.66
CA PRO A 328 19.16 -12.38 9.36
C PRO A 328 17.76 -11.78 9.35
N MET A 329 17.43 -10.89 10.28
CA MET A 329 16.12 -10.22 10.30
C MET A 329 15.93 -9.28 9.09
N ILE A 330 17.01 -8.70 8.56
CA ILE A 330 16.96 -7.88 7.35
C ILE A 330 16.78 -8.78 6.13
N ASP A 331 17.60 -9.80 6.03
CA ASP A 331 17.60 -10.72 4.89
C ASP A 331 16.26 -11.47 4.77
N ALA A 332 15.72 -11.94 5.90
CA ALA A 332 14.40 -12.58 5.94
C ALA A 332 13.29 -11.64 5.46
N GLY A 333 13.32 -10.36 5.87
CA GLY A 333 12.39 -9.35 5.40
C GLY A 333 12.45 -9.15 3.89
N MET A 334 13.64 -8.86 3.39
CA MET A 334 13.84 -8.56 1.97
C MET A 334 13.54 -9.76 1.07
N ARG A 335 13.78 -10.98 1.56
CA ARG A 335 13.38 -12.22 0.88
C ARG A 335 11.87 -12.49 0.98
N GLU A 336 11.21 -12.19 2.09
CA GLU A 336 9.74 -12.23 2.20
C GLU A 336 9.11 -11.31 1.15
N LEU A 337 9.60 -10.07 1.06
CA LEU A 337 9.13 -9.10 0.07
C LEU A 337 9.23 -9.65 -1.35
N TYR A 338 10.40 -10.15 -1.74
CA TYR A 338 10.61 -10.64 -3.10
C TYR A 338 9.80 -11.90 -3.42
N GLN A 339 9.66 -12.83 -2.47
CA GLN A 339 8.95 -14.10 -2.66
C GLN A 339 7.42 -13.97 -2.58
N THR A 340 6.90 -12.95 -1.89
CA THR A 340 5.48 -12.86 -1.56
C THR A 340 4.81 -11.58 -2.03
N GLY A 341 5.59 -10.58 -2.46
CA GLY A 341 5.09 -9.23 -2.79
C GLY A 341 4.56 -8.46 -1.57
N TYR A 342 4.83 -8.96 -0.35
CA TYR A 342 4.39 -8.38 0.91
C TYR A 342 5.50 -8.47 1.92
N MET A 343 5.52 -7.55 2.88
CA MET A 343 6.39 -7.65 4.05
C MET A 343 5.61 -7.23 5.29
N HIS A 344 5.77 -7.94 6.40
CA HIS A 344 5.14 -7.56 7.66
C HIS A 344 5.57 -6.15 8.12
N ASN A 345 4.65 -5.30 8.58
CA ASN A 345 4.92 -3.88 8.90
C ASN A 345 6.09 -3.69 9.87
N ARG A 346 6.18 -4.49 10.95
CA ARG A 346 7.33 -4.45 11.87
C ARG A 346 8.65 -4.64 11.12
N VAL A 347 8.68 -5.54 10.16
CA VAL A 347 9.90 -5.86 9.40
C VAL A 347 10.18 -4.75 8.38
N ARG A 348 9.16 -4.16 7.74
CA ARG A 348 9.30 -2.93 6.91
C ARG A 348 10.02 -1.82 7.67
N MET A 349 9.64 -1.57 8.93
CA MET A 349 10.30 -0.57 9.78
C MET A 349 11.77 -0.94 10.06
N VAL A 350 12.07 -2.22 10.30
CA VAL A 350 13.42 -2.69 10.62
C VAL A 350 14.33 -2.62 9.39
N VAL A 351 13.88 -3.09 8.22
CA VAL A 351 14.66 -3.03 6.98
C VAL A 351 14.85 -1.61 6.48
N GLY A 352 13.83 -0.75 6.60
CA GLY A 352 13.93 0.66 6.25
C GLY A 352 14.89 1.40 7.19
N SER A 353 14.82 1.13 8.50
CA SER A 353 15.76 1.72 9.46
C SER A 353 17.19 1.26 9.19
N PHE A 354 17.39 0.02 8.78
CA PHE A 354 18.71 -0.50 8.43
C PHE A 354 19.27 0.22 7.20
N LEU A 355 18.47 0.40 6.14
CA LEU A 355 18.88 1.13 4.94
C LEU A 355 19.30 2.56 5.26
N VAL A 356 18.42 3.34 5.91
CA VAL A 356 18.63 4.78 6.11
C VAL A 356 19.59 5.10 7.24
N LYS A 357 19.75 4.21 8.23
CA LYS A 357 20.60 4.47 9.40
C LYS A 357 21.87 3.64 9.41
N ASN A 358 21.79 2.33 9.19
CA ASN A 358 23.00 1.49 9.19
C ASN A 358 23.78 1.63 7.87
N LEU A 359 23.11 1.54 6.72
CA LEU A 359 23.76 1.70 5.42
C LEU A 359 23.94 3.18 5.03
N LEU A 360 23.18 4.08 5.67
CA LEU A 360 23.17 5.52 5.43
C LEU A 360 22.83 5.86 3.98
N ILE A 361 21.97 5.05 3.35
CA ILE A 361 21.52 5.23 1.97
C ILE A 361 20.24 6.06 1.97
N ASP A 362 20.04 6.89 0.95
CA ASP A 362 18.85 7.74 0.82
C ASP A 362 17.58 6.88 0.85
N TRP A 363 16.60 7.32 1.65
CA TRP A 363 15.32 6.63 1.80
C TRP A 363 14.57 6.46 0.49
N ARG A 364 14.80 7.35 -0.48
CA ARG A 364 14.19 7.30 -1.82
C ARG A 364 14.60 6.07 -2.61
N GLU A 365 15.78 5.50 -2.35
CA GLU A 365 16.20 4.23 -2.97
C GLU A 365 15.34 3.06 -2.46
N GLY A 366 15.06 3.07 -1.15
CA GLY A 366 14.21 2.07 -0.52
C GLY A 366 12.75 2.23 -0.92
N GLU A 367 12.28 3.48 -1.01
CA GLU A 367 10.93 3.83 -1.49
C GLU A 367 10.67 3.26 -2.88
N ARG A 368 11.59 3.50 -3.84
CA ARG A 368 11.48 2.96 -5.21
C ARG A 368 11.53 1.44 -5.27
N TRP A 369 12.39 0.81 -4.45
CA TRP A 369 12.42 -0.66 -4.38
C TRP A 369 11.09 -1.22 -3.86
N PHE A 370 10.54 -0.61 -2.82
CA PHE A 370 9.23 -0.98 -2.25
C PHE A 370 8.11 -0.73 -3.26
N TRP A 371 8.17 0.37 -4.01
CA TRP A 371 7.23 0.69 -5.07
C TRP A 371 7.17 -0.39 -6.15
N ASP A 372 8.33 -0.94 -6.55
CA ASP A 372 8.40 -1.96 -7.60
C ASP A 372 7.94 -3.36 -7.12
N THR A 373 8.18 -3.67 -5.84
CA THR A 373 8.07 -5.04 -5.32
C THR A 373 6.91 -5.31 -4.38
N LEU A 374 6.23 -4.28 -3.85
CA LEU A 374 5.06 -4.45 -3.00
C LEU A 374 3.76 -4.53 -3.81
N LEU A 375 2.90 -5.50 -3.50
CA LEU A 375 1.53 -5.56 -4.01
C LEU A 375 0.64 -4.43 -3.44
N ASP A 376 1.05 -3.86 -2.31
CA ASP A 376 0.40 -2.72 -1.66
C ASP A 376 1.20 -1.42 -1.78
N ALA A 377 1.91 -1.24 -2.89
CA ALA A 377 2.65 -0.02 -3.22
C ALA A 377 1.69 1.19 -3.38
N ASP A 378 1.40 1.84 -2.26
CA ASP A 378 0.50 2.98 -2.15
C ASP A 378 1.31 4.27 -1.94
N MET A 379 1.13 5.28 -2.81
CA MET A 379 1.99 6.47 -2.81
C MET A 379 1.97 7.19 -1.45
N ALA A 380 0.78 7.33 -0.87
CA ALA A 380 0.62 8.00 0.41
C ALA A 380 1.31 7.21 1.54
N SER A 381 0.99 5.92 1.65
CA SER A 381 1.45 5.07 2.74
C SER A 381 2.95 4.76 2.65
N ASN A 382 3.47 4.51 1.44
CA ASN A 382 4.90 4.27 1.21
C ASN A 382 5.71 5.52 1.56
N SER A 383 5.32 6.69 1.03
CA SER A 383 6.00 7.96 1.30
C SER A 383 5.99 8.32 2.79
N ALA A 384 4.83 8.24 3.44
CA ALA A 384 4.70 8.54 4.86
C ALA A 384 5.54 7.57 5.71
N GLY A 385 5.53 6.28 5.39
CA GLY A 385 6.33 5.26 6.07
C GLY A 385 7.83 5.52 5.96
N TRP A 386 8.34 5.74 4.75
CA TRP A 386 9.78 6.00 4.54
C TRP A 386 10.24 7.30 5.22
N GLN A 387 9.45 8.37 5.12
CA GLN A 387 9.75 9.62 5.81
C GLN A 387 9.78 9.44 7.33
N TRP A 388 8.84 8.66 7.89
CA TRP A 388 8.79 8.36 9.31
C TRP A 388 10.05 7.61 9.77
N VAL A 389 10.48 6.60 9.03
CA VAL A 389 11.68 5.81 9.33
C VAL A 389 12.97 6.64 9.15
N ALA A 390 13.00 7.52 8.15
CA ALA A 390 14.10 8.44 7.88
C ALA A 390 14.21 9.60 8.88
N GLY A 391 13.28 9.73 9.84
CA GLY A 391 13.30 10.80 10.86
C GLY A 391 12.88 12.18 10.35
N SER A 392 12.49 12.29 9.07
CA SER A 392 12.04 13.53 8.42
C SER A 392 10.52 13.72 8.53
N GLY A 393 9.77 12.62 8.61
CA GLY A 393 8.31 12.59 8.51
C GLY A 393 7.54 13.24 9.66
N ALA A 394 6.25 13.47 9.40
CA ALA A 394 5.26 13.79 10.42
C ALA A 394 5.24 12.68 11.50
N ASP A 395 5.19 13.06 12.78
CA ASP A 395 5.22 12.13 13.93
C ASP A 395 6.41 11.16 13.96
N ALA A 396 7.51 11.49 13.26
CA ALA A 396 8.66 10.60 13.14
C ALA A 396 9.38 10.38 14.48
N ALA A 397 9.77 9.13 14.73
CA ALA A 397 10.71 8.85 15.80
C ALA A 397 12.02 9.61 15.52
N PRO A 398 12.65 10.25 16.53
CA PRO A 398 13.87 11.01 16.30
C PRO A 398 14.97 10.15 15.63
N PHE A 399 15.69 10.73 14.65
CA PHE A 399 16.66 9.99 13.83
C PHE A 399 17.65 9.16 14.67
N PHE A 400 18.14 9.71 15.78
CA PHE A 400 19.08 9.06 16.70
C PHE A 400 18.58 7.75 17.34
N ARG A 401 17.27 7.46 17.27
CA ARG A 401 16.71 6.14 17.61
C ARG A 401 16.97 5.17 16.47
N ILE A 402 18.18 4.63 16.43
CA ILE A 402 18.60 3.59 15.49
C ILE A 402 18.23 2.24 16.08
N PHE A 403 17.37 1.48 15.41
CA PHE A 403 17.03 0.12 15.83
C PHE A 403 18.26 -0.78 15.73
N ASN A 404 18.45 -1.66 16.72
CA ASN A 404 19.43 -2.75 16.60
C ASN A 404 18.69 -3.96 15.99
N PRO A 405 19.01 -4.36 14.74
CA PRO A 405 18.32 -5.47 14.08
C PRO A 405 18.34 -6.79 14.87
N ILE A 406 19.42 -7.04 15.63
CA ILE A 406 19.54 -8.23 16.49
C ILE A 406 18.47 -8.19 17.58
N LEU A 407 18.39 -7.09 18.34
CA LEU A 407 17.42 -6.93 19.43
C LEU A 407 15.98 -6.90 18.91
N GLN A 408 15.75 -6.41 17.69
CA GLN A 408 14.44 -6.51 17.05
C GLN A 408 14.10 -7.98 16.72
N GLY A 409 15.07 -8.74 16.20
CA GLY A 409 14.97 -10.18 16.00
C GLY A 409 14.63 -10.95 17.28
N GLU A 410 15.45 -10.77 18.32
CA GLU A 410 15.27 -11.44 19.61
C GLU A 410 13.92 -11.10 20.28
N LYS A 411 13.39 -9.89 20.04
CA LYS A 411 12.11 -9.44 20.59
C LYS A 411 10.89 -9.96 19.81
N PHE A 412 10.92 -9.87 18.48
CA PHE A 412 9.74 -10.11 17.64
C PHE A 412 9.75 -11.46 16.91
N ASP A 413 10.91 -12.11 16.82
CA ASP A 413 11.09 -13.46 16.26
C ASP A 413 11.95 -14.31 17.20
N LYS A 414 11.48 -14.42 18.45
CA LYS A 414 12.24 -14.98 19.58
C LYS A 414 12.82 -16.38 19.32
N GLU A 415 12.05 -17.24 18.65
CA GLU A 415 12.48 -18.61 18.33
C GLU A 415 13.15 -18.70 16.93
N GLY A 416 13.20 -17.59 16.19
CA GLY A 416 13.81 -17.49 14.87
C GLY A 416 12.95 -18.04 13.73
N GLU A 417 11.67 -18.34 13.96
CA GLU A 417 10.82 -19.03 12.98
C GLU A 417 10.62 -18.22 11.70
N TYR A 418 10.52 -16.89 11.81
CA TYR A 418 10.47 -16.03 10.64
C TYR A 418 11.78 -16.07 9.86
N VAL A 419 12.91 -15.93 10.53
CA VAL A 419 14.23 -16.02 9.88
C VAL A 419 14.44 -17.39 9.25
N LYS A 420 14.13 -18.49 9.95
CA LYS A 420 14.29 -19.85 9.44
C LYS A 420 13.43 -20.12 8.20
N LYS A 421 12.27 -19.46 8.08
CA LYS A 421 11.38 -19.58 6.93
C LYS A 421 11.98 -18.96 5.68
N TYR A 422 12.50 -17.74 5.78
CA TYR A 422 12.97 -16.97 4.62
C TYR A 422 14.49 -17.04 4.39
N CYS A 423 15.25 -17.48 5.39
CA CYS A 423 16.67 -17.83 5.32
C CYS A 423 16.86 -19.31 5.71
N PRO A 424 16.39 -20.27 4.88
CA PRO A 424 16.41 -21.69 5.20
C PRO A 424 17.82 -22.26 5.43
N GLU A 425 18.86 -21.63 4.88
CA GLU A 425 20.26 -21.95 5.16
C GLU A 425 20.61 -21.81 6.66
N LEU A 426 19.90 -20.94 7.40
CA LEU A 426 20.08 -20.74 8.84
C LEU A 426 19.16 -21.63 9.69
N LYS A 427 18.32 -22.47 9.07
CA LYS A 427 17.22 -23.18 9.75
C LYS A 427 17.65 -23.99 10.99
N ARG A 428 18.86 -24.55 10.95
CA ARG A 428 19.42 -25.40 12.01
C ARG A 428 20.13 -24.62 13.11
N LEU A 429 20.31 -23.31 12.99
CA LEU A 429 20.98 -22.52 14.03
C LEU A 429 20.12 -22.44 15.30
N PRO A 430 20.73 -22.61 16.48
CA PRO A 430 20.04 -22.37 17.75
C PRO A 430 19.58 -20.91 17.86
N LYS A 431 18.47 -20.68 18.57
CA LYS A 431 17.87 -19.34 18.71
C LYS A 431 18.80 -18.26 19.28
N GLN A 432 19.80 -18.66 20.06
CA GLN A 432 20.82 -17.74 20.60
C GLN A 432 21.73 -17.11 19.52
N PHE A 433 21.82 -17.74 18.34
CA PHE A 433 22.66 -17.31 17.22
C PHE A 433 21.88 -17.00 15.95
N ILE A 434 20.58 -17.34 15.87
CA ILE A 434 19.78 -17.19 14.64
C ILE A 434 19.74 -15.75 14.12
N HIS A 435 19.82 -14.75 15.01
CA HIS A 435 19.81 -13.32 14.66
C HIS A 435 21.22 -12.70 14.58
N LYS A 436 22.27 -13.49 14.81
CA LYS A 436 23.67 -13.07 14.88
C LYS A 436 24.63 -14.24 14.58
N PRO A 437 24.51 -14.89 13.40
CA PRO A 437 25.26 -16.11 13.10
C PRO A 437 26.78 -15.91 13.14
N TRP A 438 27.28 -14.69 12.89
CA TRP A 438 28.70 -14.36 12.99
C TRP A 438 29.26 -14.39 14.42
N GLU A 439 28.42 -14.42 15.46
CA GLU A 439 28.85 -14.62 16.84
C GLU A 439 28.85 -16.10 17.26
N ALA A 440 28.41 -17.01 16.39
CA ALA A 440 28.37 -18.44 16.70
C ALA A 440 29.78 -19.06 16.64
N PRO A 441 30.14 -19.94 17.60
CA PRO A 441 31.36 -20.74 17.53
C PRO A 441 31.47 -21.52 16.20
N PRO A 442 32.68 -21.66 15.62
CA PRO A 442 32.89 -22.38 14.36
C PRO A 442 32.34 -23.81 14.35
N GLU A 443 32.39 -24.50 15.49
CA GLU A 443 31.90 -25.87 15.67
C GLU A 443 30.37 -25.93 15.53
N ILE A 444 29.67 -24.91 16.05
CA ILE A 444 28.21 -24.79 15.95
C ILE A 444 27.82 -24.47 14.51
N LEU A 445 28.51 -23.51 13.86
CA LEU A 445 28.29 -23.20 12.45
C LEU A 445 28.45 -24.45 11.57
N LYS A 446 29.54 -25.20 11.76
CA LYS A 446 29.79 -26.45 11.04
C LYS A 446 28.71 -27.50 11.29
N ALA A 447 28.30 -27.71 12.55
CA ALA A 447 27.25 -28.68 12.89
C ALA A 447 25.88 -28.31 12.28
N CYS A 448 25.59 -27.01 12.17
CA CYS A 448 24.39 -26.48 11.52
C CYS A 448 24.53 -26.37 9.99
N GLY A 449 25.71 -26.64 9.44
CA GLY A 449 26.03 -26.51 8.02
C GLY A 449 25.93 -25.08 7.49
N VAL A 450 26.27 -24.09 8.32
CA VAL A 450 26.37 -22.68 7.94
C VAL A 450 27.84 -22.35 7.69
N GLU A 451 28.14 -21.78 6.53
CA GLU A 451 29.45 -21.30 6.15
C GLU A 451 29.34 -19.82 5.72
N LEU A 452 29.77 -18.94 6.63
CA LEU A 452 29.70 -17.50 6.42
C LEU A 452 30.60 -17.06 5.26
N GLY A 453 30.05 -16.22 4.38
CA GLY A 453 30.68 -15.81 3.12
C GLY A 453 30.47 -16.80 1.96
N LYS A 454 29.83 -17.94 2.18
CA LYS A 454 29.45 -18.88 1.12
C LYS A 454 27.94 -19.09 1.02
N ASN A 455 27.35 -19.82 1.97
CA ASN A 455 25.92 -20.12 1.92
C ASN A 455 25.06 -19.11 2.67
N TYR A 456 25.67 -18.32 3.55
CA TYR A 456 25.09 -17.12 4.13
C TYR A 456 26.16 -16.02 4.20
N PRO A 457 25.89 -14.76 3.82
CA PRO A 457 26.93 -13.73 3.76
C PRO A 457 27.44 -13.31 5.15
N ASN A 458 28.67 -12.81 5.19
CA ASN A 458 29.14 -12.04 6.34
C ASN A 458 28.37 -10.71 6.43
N PRO A 459 28.20 -10.12 7.63
CA PRO A 459 27.59 -8.80 7.76
C PRO A 459 28.29 -7.76 6.88
N ILE A 460 27.55 -7.10 5.99
CA ILE A 460 28.09 -6.06 5.09
C ILE A 460 28.53 -4.80 5.85
N VAL A 461 28.06 -4.63 7.10
CA VAL A 461 28.44 -3.55 8.00
C VAL A 461 28.54 -4.03 9.44
N ASP A 462 29.50 -3.49 10.20
CA ASP A 462 29.49 -3.61 11.65
C ASP A 462 28.38 -2.71 12.25
N LEU A 463 27.51 -3.28 13.10
CA LEU A 463 26.35 -2.58 13.64
C LEU A 463 26.70 -1.45 14.61
N LYS A 464 27.84 -1.54 15.33
CA LYS A 464 28.28 -0.50 16.27
C LYS A 464 28.91 0.67 15.51
N LEU A 465 29.79 0.37 14.55
CA LEU A 465 30.45 1.37 13.72
C LEU A 465 29.45 2.10 12.80
N SER A 466 28.52 1.36 12.18
CA SER A 466 27.46 1.96 11.36
C SER A 466 26.54 2.87 12.17
N ARG A 467 26.18 2.46 13.40
CA ARG A 467 25.42 3.31 14.33
C ARG A 467 26.17 4.61 14.63
N LYS A 468 27.47 4.53 14.93
CA LYS A 468 28.29 5.71 15.18
C LYS A 468 28.31 6.64 13.96
N ARG A 469 28.58 6.10 12.77
CA ARG A 469 28.56 6.83 11.49
C ARG A 469 27.26 7.61 11.28
N ALA A 470 26.11 6.99 11.56
CA ALA A 470 24.81 7.64 11.42
C ALA A 470 24.60 8.81 12.38
N LEU A 471 25.08 8.66 13.63
CA LEU A 471 25.00 9.73 14.63
C LEU A 471 25.95 10.88 14.30
N ASP A 472 27.14 10.57 13.78
CA ASP A 472 28.10 11.57 13.32
C ASP A 472 27.53 12.36 12.13
N ALA A 473 26.87 11.70 11.17
CA ALA A 473 26.18 12.36 10.06
C ALA A 473 25.02 13.25 10.54
N LEU A 474 24.22 12.80 11.51
CA LEU A 474 23.19 13.62 12.15
C LEU A 474 23.77 14.84 12.87
N ALA A 475 24.94 14.68 13.51
CA ALA A 475 25.61 15.78 14.21
C ALA A 475 26.10 16.86 13.24
N GLN A 476 26.62 16.46 12.07
CA GLN A 476 27.01 17.40 11.00
C GLN A 476 25.81 18.21 10.50
N LEU A 477 24.63 17.60 10.40
CA LEU A 477 23.41 18.32 10.00
C LEU A 477 23.07 19.49 10.93
N LYS A 478 23.28 19.32 12.25
CA LYS A 478 23.02 20.38 13.24
C LYS A 478 23.95 21.59 13.10
N VAL A 479 25.09 21.42 12.44
CA VAL A 479 26.07 22.50 12.21
C VAL A 479 25.68 23.35 10.99
N ILE A 480 24.91 22.79 10.06
CA ILE A 480 24.49 23.44 8.80
C ILE A 480 23.12 24.13 8.95
N SER A 481 22.32 23.74 9.95
CA SER A 481 20.92 24.15 10.14
C SER A 481 20.68 25.42 10.96
#